data_AF-A0A1N7K777-F1
#
_entry.id   AF-A0A1N7K777-F1
#
_cell.length_a   1.000
_cell.length_b   1.000
_cell.length_c   1.000
_cell.angle_alpha   90.00
_cell.angle_beta   90.00
_cell.angle_gamma   90.00
#
_symmetry.space_group_name_H-M   'P 1'
#
loop_
_entity.id
_entity.type
_entity.pdbx_description
1 polymer ?
#
loop_
_entity_poly.entity_id
_entity_poly.type
_entity_poly.pdbx_seq_one_letter_code
_entity_poly.pdbx_strand_id
1 'polypeptide(L)'
;MPLPHESKPLLSPHAFSGDVVLNALDSSRSGLARDEVCARIKQYGCNVFLQAKMPGVSTVFLHQFGSPLIYVLLAAVLLSVMIQEWSDAGFISAVLIINAVIGTMQESSAQRAAAALQSMVSKRCRVLRDGNNEEINAETLVPGDIVLLETGDKIPADLRLLVSHDAEVDESLLTGESLAVLKDHMAVLDANPALGDRINMLFTGTIVSRGRAQGVVVSTGLTTELGKIAADVLYKQPPKAPLQVRMDRFTLHVAIFVGLAAALLIVVAVIRGTPFSDMFFIGGRACRISYP
;
A
#
# COMPACT_ATOMS: atom_id res chain seq x y z
N MET A 1 -6.65 -16.07 5.33
CA MET A 1 -5.27 -16.52 5.05
C MET A 1 -4.53 -16.36 6.37
N PRO A 2 -4.17 -17.45 7.07
CA PRO A 2 -3.65 -17.35 8.42
C PRO A 2 -2.25 -16.72 8.39
N LEU A 3 -1.99 -15.82 9.33
CA LEU A 3 -0.69 -15.16 9.52
C LEU A 3 0.39 -16.23 9.74
N PRO A 4 1.57 -16.14 9.08
CA PRO A 4 2.61 -17.12 9.29
C PRO A 4 3.19 -16.98 10.70
N HIS A 5 3.04 -18.06 11.46
CA HIS A 5 3.81 -18.55 12.61
C HIS A 5 4.42 -17.50 13.56
N GLU A 6 3.94 -17.53 14.82
CA GLU A 6 4.62 -17.01 16.02
C GLU A 6 6.07 -17.52 16.09
N SER A 7 6.98 -16.80 15.47
CA SER A 7 8.39 -16.87 15.80
C SER A 7 8.56 -16.14 17.12
N LYS A 8 9.18 -16.76 18.13
CA LYS A 8 9.48 -16.12 19.42
C LYS A 8 10.27 -14.83 19.15
N PRO A 9 9.65 -13.64 19.20
CA PRO A 9 10.42 -12.42 19.16
C PRO A 9 11.11 -12.35 20.52
N LEU A 10 12.40 -12.03 20.56
CA LEU A 10 12.97 -11.50 21.80
C LEU A 10 12.11 -10.29 22.15
N LEU A 11 11.32 -10.37 23.23
CA LEU A 11 10.29 -9.37 23.54
C LEU A 11 10.88 -7.96 23.70
N SER A 12 12.19 -7.83 23.93
CA SER A 12 12.91 -6.58 24.13
C SER A 12 14.41 -6.72 23.84
N PRO A 13 14.86 -6.70 22.56
CA PRO A 13 16.28 -6.87 22.23
C PRO A 13 17.19 -5.77 22.80
N HIS A 14 16.62 -4.59 23.06
CA HIS A 14 17.27 -3.44 23.71
C HIS A 14 17.58 -3.68 25.20
N ALA A 15 16.90 -4.62 25.86
CA ALA A 15 17.11 -4.92 27.28
C ALA A 15 18.24 -5.93 27.54
N PHE A 16 18.85 -6.47 26.49
CA PHE A 16 19.91 -7.47 26.58
C PHE A 16 21.19 -7.00 25.88
N SER A 17 22.33 -7.58 26.27
CA SER A 17 23.60 -7.35 25.58
C SER A 17 23.58 -7.98 24.18
N GLY A 18 24.39 -7.43 23.27
CA GLY A 18 24.48 -7.94 21.89
C GLY A 18 24.80 -9.43 21.81
N ASP A 19 25.67 -9.96 22.70
CA ASP A 19 26.03 -11.38 22.73
C ASP A 19 24.86 -12.28 23.17
N VAL A 20 24.03 -11.82 24.10
CA VAL A 20 22.81 -12.55 24.51
C VAL A 20 21.81 -12.60 23.36
N VAL A 21 21.64 -11.48 22.64
CA VAL A 21 20.76 -11.43 21.46
C VAL A 21 21.27 -12.34 20.34
N LEU A 22 22.58 -12.37 20.08
CA LEU A 22 23.19 -13.28 19.10
C LEU A 22 22.91 -14.74 19.46
N ASN A 23 23.16 -15.13 20.72
CA ASN A 23 22.93 -16.50 21.18
C ASN A 23 21.45 -16.88 21.10
N ALA A 24 20.54 -15.98 21.44
CA ALA A 24 19.11 -16.24 21.37
C ALA A 24 18.57 -16.32 19.94
N LEU A 25 19.27 -15.74 18.97
CA LEU A 25 18.99 -15.85 17.54
C LEU A 25 19.80 -16.95 16.86
N ASP A 26 20.47 -17.82 17.62
CA ASP A 26 21.38 -18.87 17.12
C ASP A 26 22.36 -18.33 16.06
N SER A 27 22.89 -17.12 16.28
CA SER A 27 23.82 -16.44 15.37
C SER A 27 25.17 -16.21 16.04
N SER A 28 26.19 -15.95 15.22
CA SER A 28 27.59 -15.81 15.64
C SER A 28 28.16 -14.45 15.23
N ARG A 29 29.23 -13.98 15.88
CA ARG A 29 29.96 -12.77 15.46
C ARG A 29 30.60 -12.88 14.06
N SER A 30 30.73 -14.09 13.52
CA SER A 30 31.13 -14.37 12.13
C SER A 30 29.97 -14.33 11.14
N GLY A 31 28.75 -14.05 11.58
CA GLY A 31 27.55 -14.05 10.75
C GLY A 31 26.88 -15.43 10.66
N LEU A 32 25.83 -15.50 9.84
CA LEU A 32 25.09 -16.73 9.57
C LEU A 32 25.73 -17.54 8.44
N ALA A 33 25.52 -18.86 8.48
CA ALA A 33 25.86 -19.75 7.38
C ALA A 33 24.84 -19.64 6.24
N ARG A 34 25.29 -19.72 4.98
CA ARG A 34 24.40 -19.62 3.80
C ARG A 34 23.23 -20.60 3.80
N ASP A 35 23.43 -21.83 4.27
CA ASP A 35 22.37 -22.85 4.33
C ASP A 35 21.28 -22.45 5.33
N GLU A 36 21.68 -21.83 6.44
CA GLU A 36 20.78 -21.38 7.49
C GLU A 36 19.94 -20.17 7.05
N VAL A 37 20.54 -19.26 6.27
CA VAL A 37 19.80 -18.15 5.64
C VAL A 37 18.64 -18.68 4.79
N CYS A 38 18.88 -19.70 3.96
CA CYS A 38 17.83 -20.30 3.13
C CYS A 38 16.69 -20.90 3.96
N ALA A 39 17.01 -21.52 5.10
CA ALA A 39 16.02 -22.05 6.03
C ALA A 39 15.22 -20.92 6.71
N ARG A 40 15.90 -19.87 7.17
CA ARG A 40 15.27 -18.71 7.82
C ARG A 40 14.38 -17.93 6.87
N ILE A 41 14.73 -17.78 5.59
CA ILE A 41 13.85 -17.14 4.60
C ILE A 41 12.51 -17.91 4.48
N LYS A 42 12.53 -19.24 4.53
CA LYS A 42 11.31 -20.06 4.50
C LYS A 42 10.47 -19.92 5.79
N GLN A 43 11.12 -19.70 6.93
CA GLN A 43 10.47 -19.58 8.23
C GLN A 43 9.92 -18.18 8.51
N TYR A 44 10.73 -17.14 8.28
CA TYR A 44 10.43 -15.74 8.62
C TYR A 44 9.88 -14.94 7.43
N GLY A 45 10.08 -15.44 6.21
CA GLY A 45 9.77 -14.71 4.98
C GLY A 45 10.87 -13.70 4.61
N CYS A 46 10.71 -13.06 3.45
CA CYS A 46 11.62 -12.01 2.98
C CYS A 46 11.41 -10.69 3.74
N ASN A 47 12.46 -9.89 3.85
CA ASN A 47 12.42 -8.53 4.40
C ASN A 47 11.77 -7.54 3.41
N VAL A 48 10.46 -7.66 3.23
CA VAL A 48 9.67 -6.83 2.32
C VAL A 48 8.54 -6.18 3.10
N PHE A 49 8.31 -4.89 2.86
CA PHE A 49 7.12 -4.20 3.37
C PHE A 49 5.87 -4.77 2.68
N LEU A 50 4.72 -4.79 3.36
CA LEU A 50 3.44 -5.14 2.72
C LEU A 50 3.23 -4.23 1.52
N GLN A 51 3.44 -4.76 0.32
CA GLN A 51 2.88 -4.15 -0.87
C GLN A 51 1.38 -4.36 -0.78
N ALA A 52 0.61 -3.27 -0.81
CA ALA A 52 -0.84 -3.35 -0.89
C ALA A 52 -1.17 -4.31 -2.04
N LYS A 53 -1.84 -5.42 -1.72
CA LYS A 53 -2.15 -6.45 -2.71
C LYS A 53 -2.95 -5.78 -3.80
N MET A 54 -2.41 -5.75 -5.03
CA MET A 54 -3.11 -5.12 -6.14
C MET A 54 -4.50 -5.75 -6.26
N PRO A 55 -5.57 -4.95 -6.35
CA PRO A 55 -6.90 -5.48 -6.57
C PRO A 55 -6.88 -6.33 -7.84
N GLY A 56 -7.47 -7.53 -7.76
CA GLY A 56 -7.60 -8.41 -8.93
C GLY A 56 -8.41 -7.74 -10.03
N VAL A 57 -8.18 -8.14 -11.29
CA VAL A 57 -8.85 -7.56 -12.47
C VAL A 57 -10.38 -7.52 -12.32
N SER A 58 -10.98 -8.59 -11.77
CA SER A 58 -12.42 -8.64 -11.49
C SER A 58 -12.87 -7.62 -10.44
N THR A 59 -12.05 -7.38 -9.42
CA THR A 59 -12.36 -6.37 -8.39
C THR A 59 -12.21 -4.96 -8.93
N VAL A 60 -11.24 -4.69 -9.82
CA VAL A 60 -11.10 -3.41 -10.51
C VAL A 60 -12.30 -3.17 -11.44
N PHE A 61 -12.73 -4.20 -12.17
CA PHE A 61 -13.93 -4.15 -13.01
C PHE A 61 -15.19 -3.84 -12.20
N LEU A 62 -15.41 -4.52 -11.07
CA LEU A 62 -16.55 -4.24 -10.19
C LEU A 62 -16.50 -2.84 -9.59
N HIS A 63 -15.30 -2.32 -9.26
CA HIS A 63 -15.16 -0.95 -8.75
C HIS A 63 -15.60 0.11 -9.76
N GLN A 64 -15.51 -0.17 -11.07
CA GLN A 64 -16.05 0.74 -12.08
C GLN A 64 -17.56 0.97 -11.86
N PHE A 65 -18.32 -0.05 -11.45
CA PHE A 65 -19.76 0.07 -11.18
C PHE A 65 -20.10 0.75 -9.84
N GLY A 66 -19.11 1.03 -8.99
CA GLY A 66 -19.32 1.67 -7.69
C GLY A 66 -19.49 3.19 -7.73
N SER A 67 -19.44 3.82 -8.91
CA SER A 67 -19.57 5.27 -9.04
C SER A 67 -21.04 5.72 -9.02
N PRO A 68 -21.37 6.87 -8.37
CA PRO A 68 -22.74 7.40 -8.34
C PRO A 68 -23.36 7.60 -9.74
N LEU A 69 -22.55 7.97 -10.73
CA LEU A 69 -22.98 8.17 -12.12
C LEU A 69 -23.46 6.85 -12.75
N ILE A 70 -22.71 5.76 -12.51
CA ILE A 70 -23.07 4.46 -13.07
C ILE A 70 -24.37 3.93 -12.46
N TYR A 71 -24.69 4.25 -11.21
CA TYR A 71 -26.02 3.93 -10.66
C TYR A 71 -27.16 4.65 -11.39
N VAL A 72 -26.96 5.91 -11.80
CA VAL A 72 -27.95 6.64 -12.61
C VAL A 72 -28.13 5.98 -13.98
N LEU A 73 -27.03 5.57 -14.62
CA LEU A 73 -27.08 4.87 -15.91
C LEU A 73 -27.71 3.48 -15.79
N LEU A 74 -27.41 2.73 -14.72
CA LEU A 74 -28.06 1.45 -14.42
C LEU A 74 -29.57 1.61 -14.21
N ALA A 75 -30.00 2.68 -13.52
CA ALA A 75 -31.41 3.00 -13.39
C ALA A 75 -32.05 3.34 -14.74
N ALA A 76 -31.35 4.05 -15.63
CA ALA A 76 -31.81 4.32 -16.99
C ALA A 76 -31.98 3.03 -17.81
N VAL A 77 -31.01 2.10 -17.75
CA VAL A 77 -31.11 0.78 -18.39
C VAL A 77 -32.33 0.02 -17.87
N LEU A 78 -32.53 -0.01 -16.54
CA LEU A 78 -33.67 -0.69 -15.93
C LEU A 78 -35.01 -0.10 -16.41
N LEU A 79 -35.13 1.24 -16.45
CA LEU A 79 -36.32 1.92 -16.95
C LEU A 79 -36.59 1.62 -18.43
N SER A 80 -35.57 1.68 -19.29
CA SER A 80 -35.73 1.34 -20.72
C SER A 80 -36.19 -0.11 -20.93
N VAL A 81 -35.68 -1.06 -20.14
CA VAL A 81 -36.14 -2.46 -20.19
C VAL A 81 -37.61 -2.58 -19.75
N MET A 82 -38.03 -1.87 -18.70
CA MET A 82 -39.44 -1.88 -18.27
C MET A 82 -40.40 -1.33 -19.33
N ILE A 83 -39.93 -0.37 -20.14
CA ILE A 83 -40.69 0.25 -21.24
C ILE A 83 -40.60 -0.60 -22.54
N GLN A 84 -39.85 -1.71 -22.52
CA GLN A 84 -39.56 -2.58 -23.69
C GLN A 84 -38.80 -1.87 -24.82
N GLU A 85 -38.02 -0.84 -24.49
CA GLU A 85 -37.17 -0.12 -25.44
C GLU A 85 -35.78 -0.77 -25.50
N TRP A 86 -35.72 -1.92 -26.19
CA TRP A 86 -34.52 -2.77 -26.24
C TRP A 86 -33.32 -2.09 -26.92
N SER A 87 -33.55 -1.16 -27.85
CA SER A 87 -32.49 -0.41 -28.52
C SER A 87 -31.69 0.43 -27.54
N ASP A 88 -32.37 1.17 -26.68
CA ASP A 88 -31.77 2.15 -25.77
C ASP A 88 -31.13 1.45 -24.59
N ALA A 89 -31.80 0.44 -24.03
CA ALA A 89 -31.23 -0.43 -23.02
C ALA A 89 -29.95 -1.12 -23.51
N GLY A 90 -29.95 -1.61 -24.75
CA GLY A 90 -28.79 -2.24 -25.39
C GLY A 90 -27.64 -1.25 -25.60
N PHE A 91 -27.93 -0.05 -26.11
CA PHE A 91 -26.94 0.99 -26.35
C PHE A 91 -26.26 1.45 -25.05
N ILE A 92 -27.03 1.79 -24.02
CA ILE A 92 -26.49 2.24 -22.73
C ILE A 92 -25.67 1.13 -22.07
N SER A 93 -26.17 -0.12 -22.11
CA SER A 93 -25.44 -1.27 -21.56
C SER A 93 -24.11 -1.50 -22.28
N ALA A 94 -24.08 -1.39 -23.62
CA ALA A 94 -22.86 -1.50 -24.40
C ALA A 94 -21.84 -0.42 -24.01
N VAL A 95 -22.27 0.84 -23.88
CA VAL A 95 -21.41 1.95 -23.45
C VAL A 95 -20.84 1.71 -22.05
N LEU A 96 -21.67 1.22 -21.11
CA LEU A 96 -21.23 0.88 -19.75
C LEU A 96 -20.16 -0.23 -19.75
N ILE A 97 -20.39 -1.31 -20.51
CA ILE A 97 -19.43 -2.42 -20.60
C ILE A 97 -18.12 -1.95 -21.23
N ILE A 98 -18.18 -1.20 -22.34
CA ILE A 98 -17.00 -0.66 -23.01
C ILE A 98 -16.21 0.24 -22.05
N ASN A 99 -16.89 1.15 -21.34
CA ASN A 99 -16.24 2.02 -20.36
C ASN A 99 -15.60 1.22 -19.21
N ALA A 100 -16.27 0.19 -18.69
CA ALA A 100 -15.72 -0.65 -17.63
C ALA A 100 -14.48 -1.43 -18.09
N VAL A 101 -14.47 -1.93 -19.34
CA VAL A 101 -13.31 -2.61 -19.93
C VAL A 101 -12.15 -1.63 -20.12
N ILE A 102 -12.40 -0.48 -20.75
CA ILE A 102 -11.38 0.56 -20.97
C ILE A 102 -10.82 1.04 -19.62
N GLY A 103 -11.69 1.34 -18.65
CA GLY A 103 -11.29 1.77 -17.30
C GLY A 103 -10.44 0.73 -16.59
N THR A 104 -10.81 -0.55 -16.67
CA THR A 104 -10.02 -1.64 -16.09
C THR A 104 -8.64 -1.78 -16.75
N MET A 105 -8.55 -1.62 -18.07
CA MET A 105 -7.27 -1.63 -18.79
C MET A 105 -6.40 -0.42 -18.41
N GLN A 106 -6.98 0.77 -18.30
CA GLN A 106 -6.26 1.99 -17.92
C GLN A 106 -5.74 1.90 -16.49
N GLU A 107 -6.57 1.45 -15.55
CA GLU A 107 -6.20 1.35 -14.14
C GLU A 107 -5.15 0.26 -13.90
N SER A 108 -5.29 -0.91 -14.54
CA SER A 108 -4.28 -1.97 -14.45
C SER A 108 -2.93 -1.56 -15.07
N SER A 109 -2.95 -0.80 -16.18
CA SER A 109 -1.73 -0.25 -16.79
C SER A 109 -1.02 0.74 -15.87
N ALA A 110 -1.79 1.68 -15.28
CA ALA A 110 -1.26 2.65 -14.32
C ALA A 110 -0.64 1.97 -13.08
N GLN A 111 -1.32 0.96 -12.52
CA GLN A 111 -0.81 0.17 -11.41
C GLN A 111 0.50 -0.55 -11.77
N ARG A 112 0.58 -1.17 -12.95
CA ARG A 112 1.80 -1.85 -13.42
C ARG A 112 2.98 -0.89 -13.59
N ALA A 113 2.74 0.29 -14.16
CA ALA A 113 3.78 1.31 -14.32
C ALA A 113 4.34 1.76 -12.95
N ALA A 114 3.46 1.99 -11.97
CA ALA A 114 3.87 2.35 -10.62
C ALA A 114 4.68 1.23 -9.93
N ALA A 115 4.27 -0.03 -10.08
CA ALA A 115 5.02 -1.17 -9.52
C ALA A 115 6.38 -1.38 -10.19
N ALA A 116 6.47 -1.20 -11.51
CA ALA A 116 7.74 -1.29 -12.23
C ALA A 116 8.74 -0.26 -11.69
N LEU A 117 8.31 0.99 -11.49
CA LEU A 117 9.14 2.04 -10.88
C LEU A 117 9.62 1.68 -9.47
N GLN A 118 8.76 1.07 -8.65
CA GLN A 118 9.16 0.62 -7.30
C GLN A 118 10.19 -0.54 -7.36
N SER A 119 10.03 -1.49 -8.29
CA SER A 119 10.94 -2.63 -8.44
C SER A 119 12.34 -2.26 -8.94
N MET A 120 12.49 -1.09 -9.58
CA MET A 120 13.79 -0.59 -10.06
C MET A 120 14.69 -0.06 -8.93
N VAL A 121 14.17 0.12 -7.72
CA VAL A 121 14.93 0.56 -6.54
C VAL A 121 15.27 -0.65 -5.67
N SER A 122 16.14 -1.55 -6.16
CA SER A 122 16.66 -2.63 -5.33
C SER A 122 17.58 -2.06 -4.26
N LYS A 123 17.18 -2.15 -2.99
CA LYS A 123 18.01 -1.71 -1.86
C LYS A 123 19.06 -2.78 -1.59
N ARG A 124 20.34 -2.45 -1.81
CA ARG A 124 21.47 -3.31 -1.43
C ARG A 124 21.92 -2.99 -0.02
N CYS A 125 22.48 -3.97 0.67
CA CYS A 125 23.09 -3.79 1.98
C CYS A 125 24.28 -4.73 2.16
N ARG A 126 25.22 -4.34 3.02
CA ARG A 126 26.40 -5.16 3.35
C ARG A 126 26.11 -5.99 4.59
N VAL A 127 26.39 -7.28 4.48
CA VAL A 127 26.25 -8.24 5.57
C VAL A 127 27.52 -9.03 5.79
N LEU A 128 27.66 -9.59 6.99
CA LEU A 128 28.66 -10.59 7.31
C LEU A 128 27.99 -11.98 7.32
N ARG A 129 28.42 -12.86 6.43
CA ARG A 129 27.95 -14.26 6.33
C ARG A 129 29.15 -15.18 6.10
N ASP A 130 29.20 -16.31 6.80
CA ASP A 130 30.33 -17.24 6.77
C ASP A 130 31.71 -16.54 6.97
N GLY A 131 31.75 -15.48 7.80
CA GLY A 131 32.95 -14.67 8.05
C GLY A 131 33.36 -13.71 6.93
N ASN A 132 32.60 -13.65 5.84
CA ASN A 132 32.89 -12.80 4.67
C ASN A 132 31.92 -11.64 4.55
N ASN A 133 32.43 -10.49 4.13
CA ASN A 133 31.61 -9.32 3.82
C ASN A 133 30.99 -9.50 2.43
N GLU A 134 29.66 -9.50 2.35
CA GLU A 134 28.91 -9.68 1.10
C GLU A 134 27.87 -8.58 0.94
N GLU A 135 27.67 -8.12 -0.30
CA GLU A 135 26.60 -7.18 -0.64
C GLU A 135 25.39 -7.93 -1.18
N ILE A 136 24.31 -7.94 -0.42
CA ILE A 136 23.08 -8.68 -0.74
C ILE A 136 21.91 -7.74 -1.01
N ASN A 137 20.85 -8.27 -1.61
CA ASN A 137 19.57 -7.57 -1.66
C ASN A 137 18.99 -7.52 -0.23
N ALA A 138 18.62 -6.32 0.24
CA ALA A 138 18.02 -6.10 1.56
C ALA A 138 16.74 -6.92 1.78
N GLU A 139 16.04 -7.33 0.72
CA GLU A 139 14.87 -8.22 0.78
C GLU A 139 15.21 -9.64 1.27
N THR A 140 16.46 -10.06 1.13
CA THR A 140 16.94 -11.39 1.55
C THR A 140 17.54 -11.41 2.96
N LEU A 141 17.43 -10.29 3.68
CA LEU A 141 17.80 -10.22 5.10
C LEU A 141 16.85 -11.06 5.95
N VAL A 142 17.42 -11.76 6.92
CA VAL A 142 16.68 -12.55 7.90
C VAL A 142 17.11 -12.20 9.32
N PRO A 143 16.26 -12.43 10.34
CA PRO A 143 16.68 -12.32 11.73
C PRO A 143 17.94 -13.14 12.01
N GLY A 144 18.90 -12.54 12.70
CA GLY A 144 20.22 -13.10 12.98
C GLY A 144 21.33 -12.74 11.99
N ASP A 145 21.02 -12.17 10.82
CA ASP A 145 22.06 -11.61 9.94
C ASP A 145 22.81 -10.47 10.65
N ILE A 146 24.11 -10.34 10.38
CA ILE A 146 24.90 -9.18 10.84
C ILE A 146 25.01 -8.20 9.68
N VAL A 147 24.52 -6.98 9.89
CA VAL A 147 24.58 -5.88 8.93
C VAL A 147 25.71 -4.94 9.29
N LEU A 148 26.47 -4.55 8.28
CA LEU A 148 27.58 -3.60 8.37
C LEU A 148 27.11 -2.25 7.80
N LEU A 149 27.23 -1.19 8.59
CA LEU A 149 26.72 0.14 8.26
C LEU A 149 27.81 1.19 8.38
N GLU A 150 27.83 2.10 7.41
CA GLU A 150 28.69 3.28 7.38
C GLU A 150 27.84 4.54 7.11
N THR A 151 28.46 5.71 7.26
CA THR A 151 27.83 6.99 6.94
C THR A 151 27.15 6.99 5.56
N GLY A 152 25.89 7.42 5.54
CA GLY A 152 25.05 7.47 4.35
C GLY A 152 24.22 6.20 4.12
N ASP A 153 24.53 5.09 4.80
CA ASP A 153 23.76 3.86 4.67
C ASP A 153 22.38 4.02 5.31
N LYS A 154 21.36 3.56 4.58
CA LYS A 154 20.00 3.43 5.07
C LYS A 154 19.85 2.11 5.80
N ILE A 155 19.35 2.14 7.03
CA ILE A 155 19.18 0.94 7.84
C ILE A 155 18.09 0.04 7.23
N PRO A 156 18.41 -1.22 6.84
CA PRO A 156 17.54 -2.05 6.00
C PRO A 156 16.52 -2.88 6.79
N ALA A 157 16.74 -3.08 8.08
CA ALA A 157 15.92 -3.85 9.01
C ALA A 157 16.14 -3.31 10.44
N ASP A 158 15.36 -3.74 11.44
CA ASP A 158 15.62 -3.32 12.82
C ASP A 158 16.77 -4.17 13.38
N LEU A 159 17.77 -3.50 13.95
CA LEU A 159 19.01 -4.11 14.40
C LEU A 159 19.28 -3.83 15.88
N ARG A 160 19.80 -4.84 16.58
CA ARG A 160 20.48 -4.65 17.87
C ARG A 160 21.96 -4.40 17.60
N LEU A 161 22.51 -3.29 18.09
CA LEU A 161 23.92 -2.96 17.90
C LEU A 161 24.83 -4.00 18.55
N LEU A 162 25.89 -4.37 17.84
CA LEU A 162 26.98 -5.23 18.32
C LEU A 162 28.26 -4.40 18.51
N VAL A 163 28.49 -3.44 17.62
CA VAL A 163 29.64 -2.53 17.64
C VAL A 163 29.17 -1.17 17.14
N SER A 164 29.59 -0.10 17.80
CA SER A 164 29.41 1.28 17.33
C SER A 164 30.70 2.08 17.48
N HIS A 165 31.03 2.88 16.46
CA HIS A 165 32.18 3.80 16.45
C HIS A 165 31.69 5.18 16.01
N ASP A 166 31.48 6.08 16.97
CA ASP A 166 30.90 7.42 16.78
C ASP A 166 29.65 7.40 15.88
N ALA A 167 28.84 6.35 16.03
CA ALA A 167 27.67 6.13 15.19
C ALA A 167 26.55 7.08 15.60
N GLU A 168 26.16 7.98 14.69
CA GLU A 168 25.02 8.87 14.85
C GLU A 168 23.99 8.57 13.78
N VAL A 169 22.71 8.53 14.16
CA VAL A 169 21.62 8.12 13.26
C VAL A 169 20.54 9.19 13.25
N ASP A 170 20.09 9.56 12.05
CA ASP A 170 18.91 10.39 11.85
C ASP A 170 17.64 9.53 11.94
N GLU A 171 16.95 9.68 13.07
CA GLU A 171 15.70 8.98 13.39
C GLU A 171 14.45 9.84 13.14
N SER A 172 14.59 10.97 12.43
CA SER A 172 13.49 11.90 12.14
C SER A 172 12.28 11.24 11.48
N LEU A 173 12.50 10.15 10.73
CA LEU A 173 11.44 9.37 10.10
C LEU A 173 10.50 8.68 11.12
N LEU A 174 11.00 8.34 12.31
CA LEU A 174 10.25 7.62 13.35
C LEU A 174 9.85 8.52 14.52
N THR A 175 10.73 9.43 14.93
CA THR A 175 10.51 10.31 16.10
C THR A 175 10.00 11.69 15.72
N GLY A 176 10.24 12.14 14.49
CA GLY A 176 9.96 13.51 14.06
C GLY A 176 11.01 14.54 14.51
N GLU A 177 12.03 14.10 15.25
CA GLU A 177 13.10 14.96 15.74
C GLU A 177 14.28 14.94 14.77
N SER A 178 14.77 16.11 14.35
CA SER A 178 15.85 16.22 13.34
C SER A 178 17.26 16.11 13.91
N LEU A 179 17.41 15.98 15.24
CA LEU A 179 18.73 15.83 15.85
C LEU A 179 19.19 14.38 15.75
N ALA A 180 20.40 14.18 15.23
CA ALA A 180 20.99 12.85 15.15
C ALA A 180 21.26 12.30 16.55
N VAL A 181 20.93 11.02 16.76
CA VAL A 181 21.06 10.34 18.05
C VAL A 181 22.36 9.55 18.07
N LEU A 182 23.22 9.81 19.06
CA LEU A 182 24.45 9.06 19.28
C LEU A 182 24.11 7.65 19.81
N LYS A 183 24.69 6.63 19.17
CA LYS A 183 24.39 5.24 19.44
C LYS A 183 25.46 4.55 20.29
N ASP A 184 25.00 3.82 21.30
CA ASP A 184 25.86 3.07 22.23
C ASP A 184 25.50 1.59 22.20
N HIS A 185 26.40 0.76 21.69
CA HIS A 185 26.21 -0.68 21.61
C HIS A 185 26.30 -1.37 22.99
N MET A 186 27.02 -0.78 23.96
CA MET A 186 27.21 -1.33 25.30
C MET A 186 26.03 -1.03 26.24
N ALA A 187 25.23 -0.02 25.93
CA ALA A 187 24.06 0.33 26.72
C ALA A 187 23.10 -0.87 26.84
N VAL A 188 22.67 -1.12 28.08
CA VAL A 188 21.59 -2.05 28.42
C VAL A 188 20.51 -1.20 29.06
N LEU A 189 19.32 -1.21 28.46
CA LEU A 189 18.24 -0.31 28.81
C LEU A 189 17.17 -1.05 29.62
N ASP A 190 16.31 -0.27 30.28
CA ASP A 190 15.15 -0.81 30.97
C ASP A 190 14.24 -1.62 30.03
N ALA A 191 13.30 -2.36 30.59
CA ALA A 191 12.41 -3.19 29.79
C ALA A 191 11.56 -2.38 28.80
N ASN A 192 11.21 -1.13 29.12
CA ASN A 192 10.28 -0.34 28.31
C ASN A 192 10.65 1.15 28.10
N PRO A 193 11.85 1.47 27.58
CA PRO A 193 12.20 2.80 27.12
C PRO A 193 11.34 3.21 25.92
N ALA A 194 11.11 4.53 25.79
CA ALA A 194 10.52 5.07 24.58
C ALA A 194 11.38 4.72 23.35
N LEU A 195 10.78 4.72 22.16
CA LEU A 195 11.45 4.27 20.94
C LEU A 195 12.76 5.04 20.68
N GLY A 196 12.74 6.37 20.84
CA GLY A 196 13.92 7.23 20.66
C GLY A 196 15.00 7.06 21.72
N ASP A 197 14.66 6.56 22.90
CA ASP A 197 15.64 6.30 23.98
C ASP A 197 16.42 4.99 23.77
N ARG A 198 16.04 4.19 22.78
CA ARG A 198 16.69 2.91 22.45
C ARG A 198 17.99 3.13 21.69
N ILE A 199 18.98 3.75 22.34
CA ILE A 199 20.28 4.12 21.78
C ILE A 199 21.14 2.91 21.36
N ASN A 200 20.78 1.71 21.81
CA ASN A 200 21.45 0.46 21.44
C ASN A 200 20.76 -0.28 20.27
N MET A 201 19.73 0.33 19.68
CA MET A 201 18.98 -0.17 18.54
C MET A 201 19.16 0.74 17.33
N LEU A 202 19.01 0.15 16.15
CA LEU A 202 18.90 0.82 14.86
C LEU A 202 17.59 0.43 14.20
N PHE A 203 16.90 1.39 13.58
CA PHE A 203 15.56 1.15 13.06
C PHE A 203 15.47 1.27 11.55
N THR A 204 14.63 0.41 10.96
CA THR A 204 14.42 0.35 9.52
C THR A 204 14.02 1.71 8.96
N GLY A 205 14.68 2.14 7.89
CA GLY A 205 14.33 3.36 7.18
C GLY A 205 15.06 4.63 7.65
N THR A 206 15.68 4.59 8.83
CA THR A 206 16.57 5.64 9.33
C THR A 206 17.93 5.61 8.63
N ILE A 207 18.73 6.69 8.77
CA ILE A 207 19.98 6.87 8.02
C ILE A 207 21.14 7.08 8.99
N VAL A 208 22.27 6.42 8.74
CA VAL A 208 23.50 6.67 9.49
C VAL A 208 24.09 8.01 9.04
N SER A 209 24.01 9.01 9.90
CA SER A 209 24.51 10.37 9.63
C SER A 209 26.02 10.47 9.79
N ARG A 210 26.59 9.69 10.70
CA ARG A 210 28.02 9.69 11.00
C ARG A 210 28.47 8.35 11.59
N GLY A 211 29.74 8.01 11.39
CA GLY A 211 30.41 6.90 12.04
C GLY A 211 30.17 5.56 11.36
N ARG A 212 30.41 4.48 12.11
CA ARG A 212 30.22 3.11 11.63
C ARG A 212 29.54 2.27 12.71
N ALA A 213 28.69 1.36 12.28
CA ALA A 213 27.97 0.47 13.17
C ALA A 213 27.89 -0.94 12.59
N GLN A 214 27.82 -1.91 13.48
CA GLN A 214 27.50 -3.29 13.15
C GLN A 214 26.34 -3.72 14.05
N GLY A 215 25.34 -4.39 13.49
CA GLY A 215 24.18 -4.82 14.25
C GLY A 215 23.63 -6.14 13.74
N VAL A 216 23.06 -6.92 14.67
CA VAL A 216 22.32 -8.14 14.34
C VAL A 216 20.87 -7.80 14.05
N VAL A 217 20.32 -8.35 12.97
CA VAL A 217 18.91 -8.20 12.59
C VAL A 217 18.03 -8.87 13.63
N VAL A 218 17.11 -8.11 14.22
CA VAL A 218 16.14 -8.65 15.19
C VAL A 218 14.73 -8.76 14.61
N SER A 219 14.37 -7.85 13.69
CA SER A 219 13.06 -7.81 13.06
C SER A 219 13.18 -7.41 11.59
N THR A 220 12.31 -7.97 10.74
CA THR A 220 12.32 -7.78 9.29
C THR A 220 10.91 -7.54 8.76
N GLY A 221 10.77 -6.78 7.68
CA GLY A 221 9.50 -6.52 7.02
C GLY A 221 8.47 -5.91 7.97
N LEU A 222 7.33 -6.58 8.13
CA LEU A 222 6.19 -6.11 8.93
C LEU A 222 6.42 -6.10 10.44
N THR A 223 7.39 -6.86 10.93
CA THR A 223 7.66 -6.93 12.37
C THR A 223 8.58 -5.81 12.85
N THR A 224 9.14 -5.03 11.92
CA THR A 224 9.93 -3.82 12.22
C THR A 224 9.03 -2.72 12.79
N GLU A 225 9.59 -1.78 13.54
CA GLU A 225 8.81 -0.66 14.11
C GLU A 225 8.20 0.21 13.01
N LEU A 226 8.96 0.49 11.94
CA LEU A 226 8.42 1.15 10.76
C LEU A 226 7.36 0.29 10.04
N GLY A 227 7.55 -1.03 9.99
CA GLY A 227 6.61 -1.99 9.42
C GLY A 227 5.27 -2.03 10.15
N LYS A 228 5.29 -1.98 11.49
CA LYS A 228 4.09 -1.90 12.33
C LYS A 228 3.33 -0.59 12.09
N ILE A 229 4.04 0.54 12.08
CA ILE A 229 3.44 1.85 11.75
C ILE A 229 2.85 1.83 10.34
N ALA A 230 3.59 1.31 9.36
CA ALA A 230 3.14 1.23 7.98
C ALA A 230 1.90 0.33 7.84
N ALA A 231 1.83 -0.80 8.56
CA ALA A 231 0.66 -1.66 8.60
C ALA A 231 -0.56 -0.88 9.12
N ASP A 232 -0.43 -0.19 10.24
CA ASP A 232 -1.54 0.59 10.83
C ASP A 232 -2.04 1.71 9.91
N VAL A 233 -1.15 2.32 9.12
CA VAL A 233 -1.50 3.34 8.12
C VAL A 233 -2.12 2.70 6.87
N LEU A 234 -1.55 1.61 6.34
CA LEU A 234 -1.98 0.96 5.10
C LEU A 234 -3.31 0.20 5.26
N TYR A 235 -3.59 -0.34 6.45
CA TYR A 235 -4.87 -0.97 6.74
C TYR A 235 -6.02 0.05 6.89
N LYS A 236 -5.72 1.33 7.08
CA LYS A 236 -6.72 2.39 6.91
C LYS A 236 -6.83 2.69 5.43
N GLN A 237 -8.02 2.47 4.86
CA GLN A 237 -8.27 2.78 3.45
C GLN A 237 -7.81 4.22 3.15
N PRO A 238 -6.94 4.44 2.15
CA PRO A 238 -6.46 5.76 1.84
C PRO A 238 -7.67 6.65 1.52
N PRO A 239 -7.78 7.85 2.12
CA PRO A 239 -8.88 8.75 1.84
C PRO A 239 -8.88 9.09 0.35
N LYS A 240 -10.09 9.12 -0.27
CA LYS A 240 -10.26 9.55 -1.66
C LYS A 240 -9.57 10.90 -1.88
N ALA A 241 -8.90 11.06 -3.03
CA ALA A 241 -8.19 12.29 -3.35
C ALA A 241 -9.16 13.51 -3.30
N PRO A 242 -8.74 14.69 -2.81
CA PRO A 242 -9.63 15.84 -2.66
C PRO A 242 -10.36 16.23 -3.95
N LEU A 243 -9.69 16.09 -5.10
CA LEU A 243 -10.28 16.34 -6.41
C LEU A 243 -11.38 15.31 -6.76
N GLN A 244 -11.15 14.03 -6.42
CA GLN A 244 -12.10 12.96 -6.67
C GLN A 244 -13.39 13.15 -5.85
N VAL A 245 -13.27 13.58 -4.59
CA VAL A 245 -14.42 13.93 -3.74
C VAL A 245 -15.21 15.10 -4.34
N ARG A 246 -14.53 16.11 -4.91
CA ARG A 246 -15.20 17.24 -5.57
C ARG A 246 -15.95 16.80 -6.84
N MET A 247 -15.35 15.91 -7.63
CA MET A 247 -16.00 15.35 -8.82
C MET A 247 -17.22 14.51 -8.45
N ASP A 248 -17.12 13.62 -7.45
CA ASP A 248 -18.26 12.84 -6.94
C ASP A 248 -19.42 13.75 -6.53
N ARG A 249 -19.13 14.85 -5.82
CA ARG A 249 -20.16 15.85 -5.45
C ARG A 249 -20.74 16.56 -6.66
N PHE A 250 -19.92 16.98 -7.62
CA PHE A 250 -20.40 17.65 -8.84
C PHE A 250 -21.34 16.71 -9.63
N THR A 251 -20.92 15.46 -9.81
CA THR A 251 -21.72 14.41 -10.44
C THR A 251 -23.06 14.21 -9.74
N LEU A 252 -23.08 14.22 -8.40
CA LEU A 252 -24.33 14.10 -7.65
C LEU A 252 -25.27 15.31 -7.88
N HIS A 253 -24.74 16.54 -7.92
CA HIS A 253 -25.57 17.72 -8.22
C HIS A 253 -26.16 17.65 -9.62
N VAL A 254 -25.37 17.26 -10.62
CA VAL A 254 -25.85 17.08 -12.00
C VAL A 254 -26.94 16.00 -12.04
N ALA A 255 -26.73 14.86 -11.36
CA ALA A 255 -27.71 13.79 -11.29
C ALA A 255 -29.04 14.23 -10.65
N ILE A 256 -28.98 15.00 -9.55
CA ILE A 256 -30.18 15.56 -8.90
C ILE A 256 -30.91 16.52 -9.84
N PHE A 257 -30.18 17.42 -10.52
CA PHE A 257 -30.78 18.40 -11.42
C PHE A 257 -31.47 17.74 -12.61
N VAL A 258 -30.80 16.77 -13.25
CA VAL A 258 -31.37 15.99 -14.36
C VAL A 258 -32.58 15.18 -13.87
N GLY A 259 -32.50 14.57 -12.70
CA GLY A 259 -33.63 13.83 -12.09
C GLY A 259 -34.84 14.72 -11.81
N LEU A 260 -34.63 15.93 -11.28
CA LEU A 260 -35.69 16.92 -11.07
C LEU A 260 -36.33 17.38 -12.38
N ALA A 261 -35.53 17.65 -13.41
CA ALA A 261 -36.03 18.03 -14.73
C ALA A 261 -36.86 16.91 -15.36
N ALA A 262 -36.40 15.66 -15.27
CA ALA A 262 -37.14 14.49 -15.75
C ALA A 262 -38.47 14.32 -14.99
N ALA A 263 -38.45 14.43 -13.65
CA ALA A 263 -39.66 14.36 -12.84
C ALA A 263 -40.67 15.46 -13.20
N LEU A 264 -40.20 16.70 -13.42
CA LEU A 264 -41.04 17.81 -13.85
C LEU A 264 -41.69 17.54 -15.21
N LEU A 265 -40.94 17.02 -16.18
CA LEU A 265 -41.49 16.65 -17.49
C LEU A 265 -42.56 15.58 -17.39
N ILE A 266 -42.36 14.57 -16.53
CA ILE A 266 -43.37 13.53 -16.26
C ILE A 266 -44.64 14.16 -15.67
N VAL A 267 -44.50 15.03 -14.67
CA VAL A 267 -45.66 15.72 -14.05
C VAL A 267 -46.43 16.56 -15.08
N VAL A 268 -45.72 17.35 -15.90
CA VAL A 268 -46.35 18.17 -16.95
C VAL A 268 -47.11 17.30 -17.95
N ALA A 269 -46.55 16.15 -18.32
CA ALA A 269 -47.18 15.28 -19.29
C ALA A 269 -48.40 14.54 -18.73
N VAL A 270 -48.36 14.13 -17.46
CA VAL A 270 -49.54 13.61 -16.76
C VAL A 270 -50.65 14.66 -16.70
N ILE A 271 -50.32 15.92 -16.38
CA ILE A 271 -51.31 17.02 -16.36
C ILE A 271 -51.88 17.32 -17.76
N ARG A 272 -51.08 17.18 -18.82
CA ARG A 272 -51.53 17.37 -20.21
C ARG A 272 -52.38 16.23 -20.76
N GLY A 273 -52.56 15.14 -20.01
CA GLY A 273 -53.36 13.99 -20.44
C GLY A 273 -52.79 13.28 -21.68
N THR A 274 -51.49 13.44 -21.96
CA THR A 274 -50.86 12.76 -23.10
C THR A 274 -50.82 11.26 -22.82
N PRO A 275 -51.28 10.39 -23.75
CA PRO A 275 -51.12 8.96 -23.60
C PRO A 275 -49.62 8.62 -23.51
N PHE A 276 -49.25 7.69 -22.62
CA PHE A 276 -47.85 7.33 -22.32
C PHE A 276 -47.02 6.98 -23.59
N SER A 277 -47.68 6.60 -24.69
CA SER A 277 -47.07 6.31 -25.99
C SER A 277 -46.54 7.53 -26.75
N ASP A 278 -47.12 8.73 -26.56
CA ASP A 278 -46.80 9.92 -27.36
C ASP A 278 -45.69 10.80 -26.76
N MET A 279 -45.44 10.67 -25.45
CA MET A 279 -44.34 11.38 -24.77
C MET A 279 -42.95 10.97 -25.26
N PHE A 280 -42.76 9.69 -25.61
CA PHE A 280 -41.46 9.16 -26.03
C PHE A 280 -41.21 9.32 -27.54
N PHE A 281 -42.28 9.36 -28.36
CA PHE A 281 -42.17 9.44 -29.83
C PHE A 281 -41.60 10.77 -30.35
N ILE A 282 -41.62 11.83 -29.53
CA ILE A 282 -41.06 13.15 -29.87
C ILE A 282 -39.52 13.15 -29.80
N GLY A 283 -38.90 12.31 -28.97
CA GLY A 283 -37.44 12.17 -28.91
C GLY A 283 -36.84 11.45 -30.13
N GLY A 284 -37.50 10.39 -30.60
CA GLY A 284 -37.00 9.56 -31.71
C GLY A 284 -37.13 10.18 -33.11
N ARG A 285 -38.00 11.20 -33.30
CA ARG A 285 -38.20 11.84 -34.61
C ARG A 285 -37.28 13.02 -34.91
N ALA A 286 -36.66 13.64 -33.91
CA ALA A 286 -35.73 14.75 -34.12
C ALA A 286 -34.46 14.33 -34.90
N CYS A 287 -34.11 13.04 -34.91
CA CYS A 287 -32.97 12.51 -35.67
C CYS A 287 -33.34 12.10 -37.11
N ARG A 288 -34.62 12.20 -37.53
CA ARG A 288 -35.09 11.74 -38.85
C ARG A 288 -35.52 12.85 -39.80
N ILE A 289 -35.20 14.10 -39.50
CA ILE A 289 -35.51 15.26 -40.35
C ILE A 289 -34.22 16.02 -40.67
N SER A 290 -33.38 15.44 -41.53
CA SER A 290 -32.44 16.22 -42.35
C SER A 290 -31.80 15.37 -43.46
N TYR A 291 -32.61 14.93 -44.43
CA TYR A 291 -32.12 14.58 -45.77
C TYR A 291 -33.23 14.88 -46.78
N PRO A 292 -33.08 15.84 -47.71
CA PRO A 292 -33.62 15.69 -49.05
C PRO A 292 -32.82 14.66 -49.86
#